data_AF-A0A831YDT1-F1
#
_entry.id   AF-A0A831YDT1-F1
#
_cell.length_a   1.000
_cell.length_b   1.000
_cell.length_c   1.000
_cell.angle_alpha   90.00
_cell.angle_beta   90.00
_cell.angle_gamma   90.00
#
_symmetry.space_group_name_H-M   'P 1'
#
loop_
_entity.id
_entity.type
_entity.pdbx_description
1 polymer ?
#
loop_
_entity_poly.entity_id
_entity_poly.type
_entity_poly.pdbx_seq_one_letter_code
_entity_poly.pdbx_strand_id
1 'polypeptide(L)'
;MKRDTIVANATPLIPSAVAIIRISGEDSLKIAKEIFTLPKDVQERRAYFGKILDLDKTVLDEGLLVYFKGPKSFTGEDVVEIYPHGSVPVVKKIIENVVKLGGRLAQPGEFT
;
A
#
# COMPACT_ATOMS: atom_id res chain seq x y z
N MET A 1 22.78 -3.68 4.36
CA MET A 1 21.78 -4.73 4.07
C MET A 1 20.54 -4.04 3.55
N LYS A 2 20.01 -4.44 2.39
CA LYS A 2 18.66 -4.02 1.96
C LYS A 2 17.66 -4.56 2.98
N ARG A 3 16.72 -3.74 3.45
CA ARG A 3 15.55 -4.23 4.17
C ARG A 3 14.50 -4.59 3.13
N ASP A 4 13.77 -5.68 3.39
CA ASP A 4 12.68 -6.10 2.51
C ASP A 4 11.56 -5.07 2.51
N THR A 5 10.78 -5.03 1.42
CA THR A 5 9.53 -4.27 1.42
C THR A 5 8.42 -5.08 2.08
N ILE A 6 7.83 -4.54 3.14
CA ILE A 6 6.81 -5.20 3.97
C ILE A 6 5.42 -4.61 3.75
N VAL A 7 4.39 -5.42 3.94
CA VAL A 7 2.98 -5.01 3.84
C VAL A 7 2.11 -5.57 4.96
N ALA A 8 1.15 -4.79 5.44
CA ALA A 8 0.06 -5.26 6.29
C ALA A 8 -1.18 -4.36 6.20
N ASN A 9 -2.32 -4.88 6.64
CA ASN A 9 -3.46 -4.05 7.01
C ASN A 9 -3.15 -3.34 8.34
N ALA A 10 -3.09 -2.01 8.34
CA ALA A 10 -2.85 -1.16 9.51
C ALA A 10 -4.12 -0.88 10.32
N THR A 11 -5.29 -1.28 9.81
CA THR A 11 -6.58 -1.22 10.51
C THR A 11 -7.06 -2.62 10.91
N PRO A 12 -8.02 -2.76 11.85
CA PRO A 12 -8.66 -4.05 12.10
C PRO A 12 -9.26 -4.64 10.80
N LEU A 13 -9.04 -5.94 10.56
CA LEU A 13 -9.55 -6.62 9.36
C LEU A 13 -11.03 -7.00 9.53
N ILE A 14 -11.89 -5.99 9.48
CA ILE A 14 -13.35 -6.12 9.59
C ILE A 14 -14.05 -5.29 8.50
N PRO A 15 -15.29 -5.65 8.11
CA PRO A 15 -16.13 -4.78 7.29
C PRO A 15 -16.22 -3.37 7.90
N SER A 16 -15.85 -2.36 7.12
CA SER A 16 -15.77 -0.97 7.58
C SER A 16 -15.87 0.01 6.40
N ALA A 17 -16.05 1.30 6.69
CA ALA A 17 -16.09 2.33 5.65
C ALA A 17 -14.74 2.45 4.92
N VAL A 18 -13.63 2.36 5.65
CA VAL A 18 -12.26 2.51 5.13
C VAL A 18 -11.34 1.52 5.83
N ALA A 19 -10.44 0.89 5.07
CA ALA A 19 -9.29 0.18 5.60
C ALA A 19 -7.99 0.91 5.22
N ILE A 20 -6.88 0.59 5.87
CA ILE A 20 -5.55 1.14 5.53
C ILE A 20 -4.59 -0.02 5.28
N ILE A 21 -4.08 -0.15 4.06
CA ILE A 21 -2.95 -1.04 3.75
C ILE A 21 -1.68 -0.21 3.76
N ARG A 22 -0.70 -0.60 4.57
CA ARG A 22 0.62 0.05 4.64
C ARG A 22 1.67 -0.83 3.98
N ILE A 23 2.46 -0.23 3.09
CA ILE A 23 3.63 -0.83 2.44
C ILE A 23 4.85 0.01 2.85
N SER A 24 5.90 -0.61 3.39
CA SER A 24 7.13 0.07 3.81
C SER A 24 8.36 -0.60 3.20
N GLY A 25 9.27 0.16 2.64
CA GLY A 25 10.51 -0.31 2.04
C GLY A 25 10.84 0.39 0.72
N GLU A 26 12.05 0.16 0.21
CA GLU A 26 12.58 0.83 -0.99
C GLU A 26 11.74 0.62 -2.26
N ASP A 27 11.02 -0.50 -2.37
CA ASP A 27 10.19 -0.84 -3.53
C ASP A 27 8.72 -0.43 -3.32
N SER A 28 8.36 0.18 -2.18
CA SER A 28 6.96 0.51 -1.83
C SER A 28 6.25 1.34 -2.91
N LEU A 29 6.87 2.42 -3.39
CA LEU A 29 6.29 3.27 -4.44
C LEU A 29 6.24 2.55 -5.79
N LYS A 30 7.24 1.73 -6.11
CA LYS A 30 7.28 0.95 -7.36
C LYS A 30 6.13 -0.05 -7.38
N ILE A 31 5.94 -0.81 -6.30
CA ILE A 31 4.84 -1.75 -6.14
C ILE A 31 3.50 -1.02 -6.22
N ALA A 32 3.37 0.12 -5.54
CA ALA A 32 2.14 0.89 -5.54
C ALA A 32 1.72 1.36 -6.94
N LYS A 33 2.68 1.74 -7.80
CA LYS A 33 2.41 2.12 -9.20
C LYS A 33 1.86 0.97 -10.05
N GLU A 34 2.09 -0.29 -9.67
CA GLU A 34 1.54 -1.44 -10.40
C GLU A 34 0.07 -1.72 -10.05
N ILE A 35 -0.35 -1.35 -8.84
CA ILE A 35 -1.67 -1.68 -8.28
C ILE A 35 -2.55 -0.46 -8.00
N PHE A 36 -2.11 0.75 -8.39
CA PHE A 36 -2.88 1.98 -8.23
C PHE A 36 -2.67 2.91 -9.42
N THR A 37 -3.74 3.57 -9.88
CA THR A 37 -3.63 4.60 -10.93
C THR A 37 -3.01 5.88 -10.38
N LEU A 38 -1.70 6.06 -10.59
CA LEU A 38 -0.96 7.25 -10.15
C LEU A 38 -0.46 8.08 -11.33
N PRO A 39 -0.28 9.41 -11.15
CA PRO A 39 0.44 10.21 -12.12
C PRO A 39 1.91 9.77 -12.22
N LYS A 40 2.58 10.14 -13.31
CA LYS A 40 4.01 9.83 -13.52
C LYS A 40 4.87 10.39 -12.38
N ASP A 41 4.64 11.64 -12.02
CA ASP A 41 5.39 12.39 -11.00
C ASP A 41 4.62 12.40 -9.66
N VAL A 42 4.83 11.34 -8.88
CA VAL A 42 4.23 11.19 -7.54
C VAL A 42 4.99 12.06 -6.53
N GLN A 43 4.29 13.05 -5.99
CA GLN A 43 4.74 13.88 -4.86
C GLN A 43 4.47 13.17 -3.52
N GLU A 44 5.40 13.30 -2.56
CA GLU A 44 5.20 12.84 -1.18
C GLU A 44 4.16 13.70 -0.45
N ARG A 45 3.49 13.12 0.57
CA ARG A 45 2.47 13.75 1.44
C ARG A 45 1.31 14.42 0.69
N ARG A 46 0.99 13.91 -0.50
CA ARG A 46 -0.21 14.27 -1.26
C ARG A 46 -1.14 13.08 -1.32
N ALA A 47 -2.43 13.33 -1.10
CA ALA A 47 -3.47 12.35 -1.34
C ALA A 47 -3.79 12.28 -2.84
N TYR A 48 -3.80 11.06 -3.38
CA TYR A 48 -4.23 10.76 -4.75
C TYR A 48 -5.51 9.95 -4.69
N PHE A 49 -6.57 10.42 -5.34
CA PHE A 49 -7.74 9.62 -5.61
C PHE A 49 -7.56 8.86 -6.92
N GLY A 50 -7.94 7.59 -6.94
CA GLY A 50 -7.78 6.74 -8.11
C GLY A 50 -8.30 5.33 -7.92
N LYS A 51 -8.03 4.50 -8.91
CA LYS A 51 -8.43 3.08 -8.95
C LYS A 51 -7.34 2.22 -8.36
N ILE A 52 -7.76 1.28 -7.53
CA ILE A 52 -6.94 0.18 -7.03
C ILE A 52 -7.14 -0.99 -7.99
N LEU A 53 -6.05 -1.53 -8.51
CA LEU A 53 -6.05 -2.48 -9.60
C LEU A 53 -5.53 -3.85 -9.15
N ASP A 54 -6.08 -4.89 -9.76
CA ASP A 54 -5.48 -6.21 -9.75
C ASP A 54 -4.28 -6.27 -10.73
N LEU A 55 -3.49 -7.35 -10.67
CA LEU A 55 -2.32 -7.52 -11.54
C LEU A 55 -2.69 -7.64 -13.02
N ASP A 56 -3.89 -8.12 -13.33
CA ASP A 56 -4.46 -8.14 -14.69
C ASP A 56 -5.09 -6.79 -15.11
N LYS A 57 -4.94 -5.76 -14.27
CA LYS A 57 -5.47 -4.40 -14.44
C LYS A 57 -6.99 -4.28 -14.34
N THR A 58 -7.68 -5.31 -13.84
CA THR A 58 -9.08 -5.21 -13.40
C THR A 58 -9.20 -4.27 -12.20
N VAL A 59 -10.27 -3.49 -12.13
CA VAL A 59 -10.52 -2.58 -11.00
C VAL A 59 -11.03 -3.38 -9.81
N LEU A 60 -10.32 -3.32 -8.68
CA LEU A 60 -10.73 -3.91 -7.41
C LEU A 60 -11.59 -2.95 -6.59
N ASP A 61 -11.21 -1.67 -6.58
CA ASP A 61 -11.86 -0.62 -5.80
C ASP A 61 -11.43 0.79 -6.28
N GLU A 62 -12.04 1.84 -5.74
CA GLU A 62 -11.60 3.22 -5.85
C GLU A 62 -11.34 3.79 -4.46
N GLY A 63 -10.25 4.53 -4.29
CA GLY A 63 -9.83 4.99 -2.98
C GLY A 63 -8.72 6.02 -3.03
N LEU A 64 -8.07 6.22 -1.87
CA LEU A 64 -6.94 7.13 -1.76
C LEU A 64 -5.62 6.39 -1.69
N LEU A 65 -4.55 7.09 -2.06
CA LEU A 65 -3.17 6.70 -1.80
C LEU A 65 -2.37 7.90 -1.30
N VAL A 66 -1.51 7.68 -0.31
CA VAL A 66 -0.51 8.65 0.14
C VAL A 66 0.86 8.00 0.13
N TYR A 67 1.83 8.68 -0.47
CA TYR A 67 3.24 8.30 -0.44
C TYR A 67 4.00 9.18 0.55
N PHE A 68 4.83 8.57 1.39
CA PHE A 68 5.73 9.23 2.32
C PHE A 68 7.16 8.84 1.96
N LYS A 69 7.97 9.80 1.53
CA LYS A 69 9.37 9.56 1.21
C LYS A 69 10.20 9.49 2.50
N GLY A 70 11.07 8.48 2.60
CA GLY A 70 12.05 8.39 3.67
C GLY A 70 13.05 9.57 3.64
N PRO A 71 13.66 9.96 4.77
CA PRO A 71 13.53 9.37 6.11
C PRO A 71 12.33 9.93 6.91
N LYS A 72 11.53 10.82 6.34
CA LYS A 72 10.45 11.51 7.06
C LYS A 72 9.13 10.74 6.98
N SER A 73 9.16 9.46 7.36
CA SER A 73 8.03 8.53 7.39
C SER A 73 7.96 7.82 8.75
N PHE A 74 6.92 7.01 8.97
CA PHE A 74 6.76 6.25 10.22
C PHE A 74 7.91 5.27 10.49
N THR A 75 8.39 4.56 9.46
CA THR A 75 9.46 3.55 9.57
C THR A 75 10.86 4.12 9.32
N GLY A 76 10.96 5.37 8.88
CA GLY A 76 12.19 5.95 8.34
C GLY A 76 12.53 5.52 6.90
N GLU A 77 11.72 4.66 6.29
CA GLU A 77 11.87 4.20 4.89
C GLU A 77 10.82 4.86 3.98
N ASP A 78 10.82 4.54 2.70
CA ASP A 78 9.70 4.89 1.84
C ASP A 78 8.45 4.12 2.27
N VAL A 79 7.33 4.82 2.45
CA VAL A 79 6.04 4.25 2.87
C VAL A 79 4.95 4.65 1.91
N VAL A 80 4.11 3.71 1.53
CA VAL A 80 2.84 3.95 0.84
C VAL A 80 1.70 3.48 1.72
N GLU A 81 0.66 4.31 1.85
CA GLU A 81 -0.61 3.92 2.43
C GLU A 81 -1.70 3.95 1.37
N ILE A 82 -2.48 2.87 1.27
CA ILE A 82 -3.63 2.73 0.37
C ILE A 82 -4.89 2.65 1.24
N TYR A 83 -5.89 3.45 0.89
CA TYR A 83 -7.13 3.60 1.64
C TYR A 83 -8.33 3.16 0.77
N PRO A 84 -8.56 1.84 0.62
CA PRO A 84 -9.78 1.31 0.00
C PRO A 84 -10.98 1.43 0.94
N HIS A 85 -12.15 1.10 0.41
CA HIS A 85 -13.27 0.70 1.25
C HIS A 85 -12.88 -0.52 2.10
N GLY A 86 -13.50 -0.65 3.28
CA GLY A 86 -13.20 -1.74 4.23
C GLY A 86 -13.77 -3.11 3.83
N SER A 87 -13.74 -3.44 2.54
CA SER A 87 -14.11 -4.76 2.02
C SER A 87 -12.99 -5.77 2.27
N VAL A 88 -13.23 -6.75 3.16
CA VAL A 88 -12.23 -7.76 3.55
C VAL A 88 -11.63 -8.50 2.34
N PRO A 89 -12.41 -8.94 1.32
CA PRO A 89 -11.84 -9.55 0.12
C PRO A 89 -10.90 -8.62 -0.66
N VAL A 90 -11.27 -7.34 -0.80
CA VAL A 90 -10.45 -6.33 -1.51
C VAL A 90 -9.14 -6.10 -0.76
N VAL A 91 -9.19 -5.91 0.56
CA VAL A 91 -7.98 -5.71 1.39
C VAL A 91 -7.03 -6.89 1.27
N LYS A 92 -7.54 -8.13 1.36
CA LYS A 92 -6.71 -9.34 1.18
C LYS A 92 -6.07 -9.38 -0.20
N LYS A 93 -6.84 -9.08 -1.25
CA LYS A 93 -6.36 -9.08 -2.63
C LYS A 93 -5.25 -8.05 -2.86
N ILE A 94 -5.37 -6.84 -2.31
CA ILE A 94 -4.32 -5.81 -2.37
C ILE A 94 -3.03 -6.33 -1.72
N ILE A 95 -3.12 -6.92 -0.53
CA ILE A 95 -1.96 -7.48 0.18
C ILE A 95 -1.31 -8.62 -0.63
N GLU A 96 -2.11 -9.54 -1.18
CA GLU A 96 -1.62 -10.61 -2.06
C GLU A 96 -0.87 -10.06 -3.28
N ASN A 97 -1.37 -9.00 -3.90
CA ASN A 97 -0.72 -8.37 -5.04
C ASN A 97 0.61 -7.74 -4.67
N VAL A 98 0.70 -7.08 -3.51
CA VAL A 98 1.97 -6.55 -2.99
C VAL A 98 2.99 -7.68 -2.77
N VAL A 99 2.56 -8.81 -2.22
CA VAL A 99 3.42 -9.98 -2.02
C VAL A 99 3.90 -10.56 -3.36
N LYS A 100 3.01 -10.70 -4.34
CA LYS A 100 3.37 -11.17 -5.69
C LYS A 100 4.34 -10.24 -6.42
N LEU A 101 4.33 -8.95 -6.09
CA LEU A 101 5.24 -7.94 -6.67
C LEU A 101 6.58 -7.84 -5.93
N GLY A 102 6.87 -8.76 -5.01
CA GLY A 102 8.16 -8.85 -4.31
C GLY A 102 8.17 -8.29 -2.89
N GLY A 103 7.02 -7.82 -2.39
CA GLY A 103 6.86 -7.55 -0.97
C GLY A 103 6.71 -8.83 -0.16
N ARG A 104 6.70 -8.70 1.17
CA ARG A 104 6.30 -9.79 2.09
C ARG A 104 5.39 -9.27 3.19
N LEU A 105 4.70 -10.18 3.87
CA LEU A 105 3.92 -9.81 5.05
C LEU A 105 4.85 -9.26 6.14
N ALA A 106 4.42 -8.18 6.79
CA ALA A 106 5.08 -7.66 7.98
C ALA A 106 4.88 -8.61 9.17
N GLN A 107 5.91 -8.74 10.00
CA GLN A 107 5.82 -9.41 11.30
C GLN A 107 5.16 -8.50 12.34
N PRO A 108 4.61 -9.06 13.44
CA PRO A 108 4.06 -8.25 14.53
C PRO A 108 5.08 -7.23 15.05
N GLY A 109 4.71 -5.94 15.01
CA GLY A 109 5.56 -4.84 15.47
C GLY A 109 6.61 -4.33 14.47
N GLU A 110 6.77 -4.96 13.30
CA GLU A 110 7.90 -4.67 12.38
C GLU A 110 7.90 -3.26 11.76
N PHE A 111 6.77 -2.55 11.80
CA PHE A 111 6.74 -1.15 11.38
C PHE A 111 7.30 -0.17 12.43
N THR A 112 7.60 -0.61 13.66
CA THR A 112 8.10 0.23 14.76
C THR A 112 9.60 0.09 14.94
#